data_AF-A0AAN0JPD6-F1
#
_entry.id   AF-A0AAN0JPD6-F1
#
_cell.length_a   1.000
_cell.length_b   1.000
_cell.length_c   1.000
_cell.angle_alpha   90.00
_cell.angle_beta   90.00
_cell.angle_gamma   90.00
#
_symmetry.space_group_name_H-M   'P 1'
#
loop_
_entity.id
_entity.type
_entity.pdbx_description
1 polymer ?
#
loop_
_entity_poly.entity_id
_entity_poly.type
_entity_poly.pdbx_seq_one_letter_code
_entity_poly.pdbx_strand_id
1 'polypeptide(L)'
;MATVAGIYWCLVLTGCMIVSATGVLTQTSPPYSPVCPNDELVLTCVFDLTHGTEEIYWRSDNSKAFDAIFNNTVQSLGSFSVLTLINSTAIVITATSDSIPLSANGVRVGCRVSSQIEDTIINISGPPTVVSNVTIGITDDDALLVNWNADY
;
A
#
# COMPACT_ATOMS: atom_id res chain seq x y z
N MET A 1 25.70 -41.66 41.75
CA MET A 1 24.46 -41.03 41.29
C MET A 1 24.78 -39.55 41.08
N ALA A 2 25.05 -39.16 39.83
CA ALA A 2 25.42 -37.79 39.49
C ALA A 2 24.21 -37.10 38.86
N THR A 3 23.70 -36.06 39.53
CA THR A 3 22.61 -35.22 39.06
C THR A 3 23.14 -34.30 37.96
N VAL A 4 22.70 -34.53 36.73
CA VAL A 4 22.97 -33.63 35.60
C VAL A 4 22.03 -32.43 35.72
N ALA A 5 22.53 -31.30 36.20
CA ALA A 5 21.84 -30.02 36.11
C ALA A 5 21.95 -29.52 34.65
N GLY A 6 21.03 -29.97 33.81
CA GLY A 6 20.86 -29.46 32.45
C GLY A 6 20.41 -28.02 32.49
N ILE A 7 21.31 -27.09 32.20
CA ILE A 7 21.02 -25.66 32.10
C ILE A 7 20.01 -25.44 30.97
N TYR A 8 18.82 -24.96 31.36
CA TYR A 8 17.67 -24.62 30.51
C TYR A 8 17.91 -23.36 29.64
N TRP A 9 19.02 -23.28 28.91
CA TRP A 9 19.29 -22.13 28.04
C TRP A 9 18.41 -22.07 26.79
N CYS A 10 17.78 -23.18 26.38
CA CYS A 10 16.89 -23.18 25.23
C CYS A 10 15.50 -22.57 25.50
N LEU A 11 15.07 -22.42 26.76
CA LEU A 11 13.77 -21.81 27.07
C LEU A 11 13.83 -20.27 27.20
N VAL A 12 15.01 -19.68 27.37
CA VAL A 12 15.16 -18.22 27.51
C VAL A 12 15.04 -17.52 26.16
N LEU A 13 15.43 -18.16 25.05
CA LEU A 13 15.30 -17.57 23.71
C LEU A 13 13.87 -17.59 23.15
N THR A 14 12.99 -18.44 23.66
CA THR A 14 11.59 -18.50 23.18
C THR A 14 10.80 -17.25 23.57
N GLY A 15 11.25 -16.49 24.57
CA GLY A 15 10.65 -15.23 24.98
C GLY A 15 11.01 -14.01 24.12
N CYS A 16 11.98 -14.13 23.21
CA CYS A 16 12.40 -13.06 22.29
C CYS A 16 11.84 -13.21 20.88
N MET A 17 10.92 -14.15 20.63
CA MET A 17 10.02 -14.04 19.48
C MET A 17 8.98 -12.98 19.83
N ILE A 18 9.39 -11.72 19.69
CA ILE A 18 8.49 -10.59 19.62
C ILE A 18 7.65 -10.87 18.37
N VAL A 19 6.43 -11.35 18.57
CA VAL A 19 5.42 -11.31 17.53
C VAL A 19 5.15 -9.83 17.35
N SER A 20 5.87 -9.20 16.42
CA SER A 20 5.67 -7.79 16.08
C SER A 20 4.26 -7.63 15.54
N ALA A 21 3.58 -6.54 15.92
CA ALA A 21 2.29 -6.21 15.34
C ALA A 21 2.42 -6.15 13.81
N THR A 22 1.77 -7.08 13.11
CA THR A 22 1.81 -7.14 11.65
C THR A 22 0.82 -6.14 11.06
N GLY A 23 1.33 -5.12 10.38
CA GLY A 23 0.51 -4.27 9.51
C GLY A 23 0.18 -4.99 8.21
N VAL A 24 -1.01 -4.74 7.67
CA VAL A 24 -1.35 -5.13 6.29
C VAL A 24 -1.85 -3.89 5.56
N LEU A 25 -1.12 -3.47 4.53
CA LEU A 25 -1.52 -2.40 3.63
C LEU A 25 -2.32 -2.98 2.45
N THR A 26 -3.49 -2.40 2.19
CA THR A 26 -4.39 -2.81 1.12
C THR A 26 -4.91 -1.60 0.36
N GLN A 27 -5.07 -1.74 -0.96
CA GLN A 27 -5.83 -0.78 -1.76
C GLN A 27 -7.29 -1.19 -1.75
N THR A 28 -8.13 -0.44 -1.06
CA THR A 28 -9.55 -0.73 -0.90
C THR A 28 -10.41 -0.11 -1.99
N SER A 29 -9.93 0.98 -2.62
CA SER A 29 -10.57 1.59 -3.79
C SER A 29 -9.55 2.29 -4.69
N PRO A 30 -9.63 2.13 -6.02
CA PRO A 30 -10.39 1.08 -6.70
C PRO A 30 -9.71 -0.29 -6.47
N PRO A 31 -10.36 -1.45 -6.73
CA PRO A 31 -9.75 -2.76 -6.51
C PRO A 31 -8.78 -3.19 -7.64
N TYR A 32 -8.20 -2.24 -8.38
CA TYR A 32 -7.32 -2.52 -9.52
C TYR A 32 -6.09 -1.60 -9.51
N SER A 33 -5.01 -2.07 -10.11
CA SER A 33 -3.79 -1.30 -10.36
C SER A 33 -3.27 -1.65 -11.76
N PRO A 34 -2.75 -0.68 -12.54
CA PRO A 34 -2.63 0.75 -12.25
C PRO A 34 -3.99 1.47 -12.16
N VAL A 35 -4.07 2.52 -11.33
CA VAL A 35 -5.27 3.35 -11.18
C VAL A 35 -5.36 4.39 -12.30
N CYS A 36 -6.56 4.86 -12.64
CA CYS A 36 -6.69 5.92 -13.62
C CYS A 36 -6.41 7.30 -12.98
N PRO A 37 -5.93 8.28 -13.76
CA PRO A 37 -5.78 9.64 -13.29
C PRO A 37 -7.12 10.20 -12.84
N ASN A 38 -7.12 10.94 -11.73
CA ASN A 38 -8.30 11.52 -11.09
C ASN A 38 -9.27 10.53 -10.45
N ASP A 39 -8.96 9.24 -10.41
CA ASP A 39 -9.71 8.28 -9.60
C ASP A 39 -9.60 8.60 -8.11
N GLU A 40 -10.60 8.17 -7.35
CA GLU A 40 -10.50 8.08 -5.90
C GLU A 40 -9.58 6.91 -5.54
N LEU A 41 -8.49 7.20 -4.83
CA LEU A 41 -7.56 6.19 -4.30
C LEU A 41 -7.70 6.10 -2.78
N VAL A 42 -8.12 4.94 -2.29
CA VAL A 42 -8.22 4.62 -0.87
C VAL A 42 -7.26 3.49 -0.53
N LEU A 43 -6.36 3.78 0.39
CA LEU A 43 -5.40 2.85 0.96
C LEU A 43 -5.72 2.66 2.43
N THR A 44 -5.86 1.41 2.84
CA THR A 44 -6.15 1.05 4.23
C THR A 44 -5.05 0.17 4.78
N CYS A 45 -4.53 0.57 5.92
CA CYS A 45 -3.57 -0.20 6.69
C CYS A 45 -4.19 -0.62 8.03
N VAL A 46 -4.16 -1.92 8.31
CA VAL A 46 -4.72 -2.50 9.53
C VAL A 46 -3.60 -3.12 10.36
N PHE A 47 -3.53 -2.74 11.63
CA PHE A 47 -2.58 -3.26 12.61
C PHE A 47 -3.32 -3.96 13.74
N ASP A 48 -2.82 -5.11 14.16
CA ASP A 48 -3.31 -5.81 15.35
C ASP A 48 -2.71 -5.18 16.62
N LEU A 49 -3.58 -4.83 17.58
CA LEU A 49 -3.21 -4.20 18.85
C LEU A 49 -2.68 -5.16 19.92
N THR A 50 -2.61 -6.46 19.62
CA THR A 50 -2.21 -7.51 20.58
C THR A 50 -0.84 -7.27 21.23
N HIS A 51 0.01 -6.40 20.67
CA HIS A 51 1.40 -6.15 21.12
C HIS A 51 1.71 -4.71 21.60
N GLY A 52 0.71 -3.83 21.71
CA GLY A 52 0.85 -2.48 22.27
C GLY A 52 0.76 -1.34 21.24
N THR A 53 0.63 -0.11 21.74
CA THR A 53 0.53 1.13 20.94
C THR A 53 1.92 1.70 20.64
N GLU A 54 2.71 0.95 19.87
CA GLU A 54 3.97 1.47 19.34
C GLU A 54 3.72 2.67 18.41
N GLU A 55 4.76 3.44 18.06
CA GLU A 55 4.64 4.54 17.09
C GLU A 55 4.15 4.00 15.74
N ILE A 56 2.88 4.24 15.45
CA ILE A 56 2.23 3.89 14.20
C ILE A 56 2.15 5.16 13.37
N TYR A 57 2.52 5.13 12.09
CA TYR A 57 2.36 6.30 11.25
C TYR A 57 2.10 6.01 9.78
N TRP A 58 1.41 6.94 9.13
CA TRP A 58 1.32 7.02 7.67
C TRP A 58 2.53 7.75 7.09
N ARG A 59 2.99 7.34 5.91
CA ARG A 59 4.11 7.98 5.21
C ARG A 59 3.85 8.10 3.71
N SER A 60 4.48 9.11 3.14
CA SER A 60 4.62 9.30 1.69
C SER A 60 6.03 9.83 1.43
N ASP A 61 6.66 9.48 0.32
CA ASP A 61 8.02 9.98 0.00
C ASP A 61 8.12 11.52 0.03
N ASN A 62 7.02 12.21 -0.29
CA ASN A 62 6.97 13.67 -0.39
C ASN A 62 6.52 14.36 0.91
N SER A 63 6.20 13.65 1.99
CA SER A 63 5.69 14.23 3.23
C SER A 63 6.27 13.51 4.44
N LYS A 64 6.67 14.28 5.47
CA LYS A 64 7.14 13.69 6.74
C LYS A 64 6.08 12.75 7.31
N ALA A 65 6.55 11.69 7.96
CA ALA A 65 5.75 10.68 8.66
C ALA A 65 4.69 11.33 9.57
N PHE A 66 3.48 10.78 9.55
CA PHE A 66 2.34 11.24 10.33
C PHE A 66 2.04 10.27 11.46
N ASP A 67 2.30 10.69 12.69
CA ASP A 67 1.96 9.92 13.89
C ASP A 67 0.44 9.64 13.95
N ALA A 68 0.06 8.36 13.88
CA ALA A 68 -1.30 7.89 13.82
C ALA A 68 -2.01 7.92 15.20
N ILE A 69 -1.35 8.44 16.24
CA ILE A 69 -1.92 8.52 17.60
C ILE A 69 -3.09 9.53 17.69
N PHE A 70 -3.37 10.34 16.66
CA PHE A 70 -4.55 11.21 16.63
C PHE A 70 -5.83 10.41 16.33
N ASN A 71 -6.40 9.78 17.36
CA ASN A 71 -7.64 9.03 17.25
C ASN A 71 -8.77 9.92 16.68
N ASN A 72 -9.41 9.44 15.62
CA ASN A 72 -10.62 10.02 15.05
C ASN A 72 -10.46 11.46 14.51
N THR A 73 -9.25 11.83 14.10
CA THR A 73 -8.96 13.11 13.46
C THR A 73 -8.51 12.89 12.01
N VAL A 74 -9.08 13.66 11.08
CA VAL A 74 -8.68 13.66 9.67
C VAL A 74 -7.57 14.69 9.47
N GLN A 75 -6.47 14.30 8.83
CA GLN A 75 -5.34 15.16 8.52
C GLN A 75 -5.00 15.12 7.03
N SER A 76 -4.65 16.27 6.45
CA SER A 76 -4.26 16.36 5.04
C SER A 76 -2.74 16.25 4.88
N LEU A 77 -2.29 15.31 4.05
CA LEU A 77 -0.89 15.01 3.77
C LEU A 77 -0.70 14.88 2.26
N GLY A 78 -0.20 15.95 1.63
CA GLY A 78 -0.10 16.02 0.18
C GLY A 78 -1.48 15.85 -0.47
N SER A 79 -1.64 14.81 -1.29
CA SER A 79 -2.89 14.49 -1.99
C SER A 79 -3.84 13.60 -1.18
N PHE A 80 -3.49 13.21 0.05
CA PHE A 80 -4.26 12.29 0.87
C PHE A 80 -4.88 12.97 2.10
N SER A 81 -6.11 12.60 2.41
CA SER A 81 -6.76 12.78 3.70
C SER A 81 -6.59 11.49 4.50
N VAL A 82 -5.88 11.55 5.62
CA VAL A 82 -5.56 10.40 6.46
C VAL A 82 -6.40 10.43 7.72
N LEU A 83 -7.10 9.34 7.99
CA LEU A 83 -7.91 9.11 9.18
C LEU A 83 -7.37 7.90 9.93
N THR A 84 -7.24 8.02 11.25
CA THR A 84 -6.91 6.88 12.12
C THR A 84 -8.07 6.54 13.03
N LEU A 85 -8.46 5.27 13.04
CA LEU A 85 -9.42 4.71 13.98
C LEU A 85 -8.72 3.69 14.89
N ILE A 86 -8.85 3.90 16.20
CA ILE A 86 -8.33 2.99 17.21
C ILE A 86 -9.52 2.27 17.86
N ASN A 87 -9.59 0.95 17.66
CA ASN A 87 -10.58 0.08 18.31
C ASN A 87 -9.89 -0.76 19.40
N SER A 88 -10.65 -1.63 20.09
CA SER A 88 -10.09 -2.47 21.17
C SER A 88 -9.11 -3.56 20.68
N THR A 89 -9.14 -3.90 19.40
CA THR A 89 -8.35 -5.00 18.82
C THR A 89 -7.46 -4.59 17.66
N ALA A 90 -7.71 -3.43 17.03
CA ALA A 90 -6.94 -3.00 15.86
C ALA A 90 -6.83 -1.48 15.76
N ILE A 91 -5.74 -1.04 15.14
CA ILE A 91 -5.56 0.33 14.63
C ILE A 91 -5.73 0.28 13.11
N VAL A 92 -6.60 1.14 12.60
CA VAL A 92 -6.89 1.25 11.16
C VAL A 92 -6.53 2.65 10.70
N ILE A 93 -5.59 2.73 9.76
CA ILE A 93 -5.24 3.96 9.07
C ILE A 93 -5.84 3.91 7.67
N THR A 94 -6.66 4.89 7.32
CA THR A 94 -7.24 5.04 6.00
C THR A 94 -6.72 6.33 5.38
N ALA A 95 -6.02 6.22 4.26
CA ALA A 95 -5.57 7.35 3.45
C ALA A 95 -6.40 7.41 2.17
N THR A 96 -7.12 8.51 1.99
CA THR A 96 -8.04 8.73 0.86
C THR A 96 -7.56 9.92 0.03
N SER A 97 -7.43 9.72 -1.28
CA SER A 97 -7.28 10.80 -2.25
C SER A 97 -8.51 10.82 -3.13
N ASP A 98 -9.36 11.85 -3.00
CA ASP A 98 -10.62 11.94 -3.76
C ASP A 98 -10.39 12.05 -5.28
N SER A 99 -9.22 12.56 -5.67
CA SER A 99 -8.80 12.69 -7.06
C SER A 99 -7.30 12.61 -7.15
N ILE A 100 -6.78 11.42 -7.45
CA ILE A 100 -5.33 11.18 -7.43
C ILE A 100 -4.66 11.88 -8.63
N PRO A 101 -3.68 12.78 -8.39
CA PRO A 101 -3.03 13.51 -9.47
C PRO A 101 -1.98 12.64 -10.16
N LEU A 102 -1.72 12.91 -11.45
CA LEU A 102 -0.64 12.25 -12.21
C LEU A 102 0.73 12.38 -11.56
N SER A 103 0.97 13.44 -10.77
CA SER A 103 2.22 13.65 -10.03
C SER A 103 2.43 12.65 -8.89
N ALA A 104 1.40 11.89 -8.49
CA ALA A 104 1.52 10.82 -7.51
C ALA A 104 2.01 9.50 -8.13
N ASN A 105 2.11 9.40 -9.45
CA ASN A 105 2.63 8.21 -10.12
C ASN A 105 4.09 7.95 -9.72
N GLY A 106 4.39 6.73 -9.27
CA GLY A 106 5.71 6.33 -8.78
C GLY A 106 6.00 6.74 -7.33
N VAL A 107 5.10 7.45 -6.65
CA VAL A 107 5.28 7.82 -5.23
C VAL A 107 5.07 6.60 -4.35
N ARG A 108 6.00 6.37 -3.41
CA ARG A 108 5.82 5.37 -2.36
C ARG A 108 4.97 5.93 -1.23
N VAL A 109 3.98 5.16 -0.83
CA VAL A 109 3.08 5.45 0.28
C VAL A 109 2.91 4.20 1.12
N GLY A 110 2.62 4.39 2.39
CA GLY A 110 2.44 3.25 3.27
C GLY A 110 2.31 3.62 4.73
N CYS A 111 2.39 2.59 5.54
CA CYS A 111 2.23 2.67 6.97
C CYS A 111 3.39 1.94 7.66
N ARG A 112 3.72 2.37 8.87
CA ARG A 112 4.82 1.79 9.65
C ARG A 112 4.37 1.56 11.08
N VAL A 113 4.84 0.47 11.66
CA VAL A 113 4.84 0.20 13.10
C VAL A 113 6.25 -0.11 13.52
N SER A 114 6.83 0.72 14.40
CA SER A 114 8.16 0.49 14.97
C SER A 114 9.23 0.19 13.90
N SER A 115 9.65 -1.06 13.72
CA SER A 115 10.63 -1.47 12.69
C SER A 115 9.99 -2.03 11.40
N GLN A 116 8.71 -2.39 11.41
CA GLN A 116 8.00 -2.96 10.26
C GLN A 116 7.40 -1.86 9.39
N ILE A 117 7.67 -1.93 8.08
CA ILE A 117 7.21 -0.99 7.06
C ILE A 117 6.37 -1.77 6.04
N GLU A 118 5.15 -1.31 5.82
CA GLU A 118 4.27 -1.79 4.75
C GLU A 118 4.06 -0.64 3.76
N ASP A 119 4.68 -0.75 2.59
CA ASP A 119 4.68 0.28 1.57
C ASP A 119 4.20 -0.28 0.23
N THR A 120 3.55 0.57 -0.57
CA THR A 120 3.23 0.32 -1.97
C THR A 120 3.66 1.50 -2.84
N ILE A 121 3.82 1.25 -4.14
CA ILE A 121 4.09 2.28 -5.14
C ILE A 121 2.79 2.56 -5.86
N ILE A 122 2.40 3.83 -5.92
CA ILE A 122 1.22 4.24 -6.68
C ILE A 122 1.56 4.15 -8.16
N ASN A 123 0.85 3.29 -8.90
CA ASN A 123 0.94 3.20 -10.34
C ASN A 123 -0.30 3.84 -10.96
N ILE A 124 -0.10 4.91 -11.72
CA ILE A 124 -1.16 5.61 -12.44
C ILE A 124 -0.97 5.41 -13.94
N SER A 125 -2.00 4.94 -14.62
CA SER A 125 -2.01 4.77 -16.07
C SER A 125 -3.33 5.29 -16.63
N GLY A 126 -3.23 6.13 -17.65
CA GLY A 126 -4.40 6.62 -18.36
C GLY A 126 -5.09 5.51 -19.16
N PRO A 127 -6.33 5.74 -19.61
CA PRO A 127 -6.94 4.85 -20.59
C PRO A 127 -6.04 4.77 -21.84
N PRO A 128 -6.05 3.63 -22.55
CA PRO A 128 -5.38 3.53 -23.84
C PRO A 128 -5.85 4.67 -24.74
N THR A 129 -4.91 5.28 -25.45
CA THR A 129 -5.22 6.30 -26.45
C THR A 129 -5.95 5.67 -27.64
N VAL A 130 -6.76 6.46 -28.32
CA VAL A 130 -7.43 6.02 -29.54
C VAL A 130 -6.37 5.74 -30.59
N VAL A 131 -6.46 4.58 -31.25
CA VAL A 131 -5.56 4.23 -32.35
C VAL A 131 -6.01 4.92 -33.63
N SER A 132 -5.04 5.34 -34.43
CA SER A 132 -5.27 6.06 -35.69
C SER A 132 -4.68 5.28 -36.87
N ASN A 133 -5.04 5.67 -38.11
CA ASN A 133 -4.47 5.11 -39.34
C ASN A 133 -4.60 3.57 -39.47
N VAL A 134 -5.78 3.03 -39.14
CA VAL A 134 -6.07 1.60 -39.27
C VAL A 134 -6.06 1.21 -40.75
N THR A 135 -5.18 0.29 -41.12
CA THR A 135 -5.08 -0.27 -42.48
C THR A 135 -5.23 -1.78 -42.42
N ILE A 136 -5.96 -2.32 -43.39
CA ILE A 136 -6.19 -3.75 -43.53
C ILE A 136 -5.66 -4.18 -44.90
N GLY A 137 -4.63 -5.01 -44.88
CA GLY A 137 -4.06 -5.65 -46.06
C GLY A 137 -4.44 -7.13 -46.11
N ILE A 138 -4.65 -7.64 -47.32
CA ILE A 138 -4.71 -9.08 -47.56
C ILE A 138 -3.33 -9.52 -47.99
N THR A 139 -2.87 -10.63 -47.45
CA THR A 139 -1.63 -11.30 -47.84
C THR A 139 -2.00 -12.55 -48.65
N ASP A 140 -1.16 -12.93 -49.61
CA ASP A 140 -1.31 -14.24 -50.26
C ASP A 140 -1.28 -15.34 -49.16
N ASP A 141 -2.12 -16.37 -49.29
CA ASP A 141 -2.38 -17.44 -48.30
C ASP A 141 -3.40 -17.12 -47.18
N ASP A 142 -4.61 -16.66 -47.52
CA ASP A 142 -5.78 -16.55 -46.61
C ASP A 142 -5.52 -15.76 -45.30
N ALA A 143 -4.52 -14.88 -45.29
CA ALA A 143 -4.09 -14.12 -44.11
C ALA A 143 -4.41 -12.63 -44.22
N LEU A 144 -4.90 -12.05 -43.12
CA LEU A 144 -5.15 -10.61 -42.99
C LEU A 144 -4.06 -9.94 -42.13
N LEU A 145 -3.50 -8.84 -42.64
CA LEU A 145 -2.60 -7.96 -41.90
C LEU A 145 -3.37 -6.69 -41.49
N VAL A 146 -3.44 -6.43 -40.18
CA VAL A 146 -4.07 -5.21 -39.64
C VAL A 146 -2.99 -4.37 -38.96
N ASN A 147 -2.77 -3.16 -39.45
CA ASN A 147 -1.82 -2.21 -38.87
C ASN A 147 -2.55 -0.96 -38.37
N TRP A 148 -2.03 -0.34 -37.31
CA TRP A 148 -2.52 0.93 -36.78
C TRP A 148 -1.38 1.67 -36.09
N ASN A 149 -1.56 2.97 -35.88
CA ASN A 149 -0.70 3.79 -35.06
C ASN A 149 -1.31 3.93 -33.66
N ALA A 150 -0.51 3.75 -32.63
CA ALA A 150 -0.85 4.19 -31.28
C ALA A 150 -0.38 5.64 -31.13
N ASP A 151 -1.30 6.57 -30.86
CA ASP A 151 -0.94 7.94 -30.54
C ASP A 151 -0.38 7.95 -29.11
N TYR A 152 0.88 8.32 -28.92
CA TYR A 152 1.54 8.45 -27.60
C TYR A 152 1.62 9.92 -27.17
#